data_AF-A0A5B7CRV4-F1
#
_entry.id   AF-A0A5B7CRV4-F1
#
_cell.length_a   1.000
_cell.length_b   1.000
_cell.length_c   1.000
_cell.angle_alpha   90.00
_cell.angle_beta   90.00
_cell.angle_gamma   90.00
#
_symmetry.space_group_name_H-M   'P 1'
#
loop_
_entity.id
_entity.type
_entity.pdbx_description
1 polymer ?
#
loop_
_entity_poly.entity_id
_entity_poly.type
_entity_poly.pdbx_seq_one_letter_code
_entity_poly.pdbx_strand_id
1 'polypeptide(L)'
;MKLLVLCSLVVAAAAWPSLSDFQGDQPVVTVARKQQDVNGLLHRIYDDLAYPEVTDIIDTFETTLDVTRYKDGGVAIQKLLKELHDHRLASRHHVFSLFNTRQREEALMLFEVFMQCQTWDEFSRSAIFFRKHMNEGEFVYAIYVAIIHSPLGKGIVLPPLYEVTPHLFTNSEIINKAYTAQMTNTQGSFRMNFTGSRRNPEQQVAYFGEDIGMNVHHVTWHMDFPFWWTDSYGHHIDRKGELFFWVHHQLSARYNSERLSNWMNVVDELSWESIIKDGFAPHTSYKFGGEFPARPDNVRFTDVKGVARVRDMVITEHRIRDAIARGFIVSPRGETIDISNEHGINILGDVIESSTYSPNVNYYGSLHNTAHIMLGRQGDPQGKFNMPPGVMEHFETATRDPSFFRLHKYMDNIFKEHKDSFDPYTKEDLAFPGVSIESINIDGELRTYFEEFEFDLENAADHSESSSEDISARVPRLNHKEFSYNFEINNNNDDEVEAAIRVYLCPEKDSHGIQFTWDEGRWHCIEMDKFWRKCKCQHTYYFGVCG
;
A
#
# COMPACT_ATOMS: atom_id res chain seq x y z
N MET A 1 39.31 24.29 -11.74
CA MET A 1 40.06 23.34 -10.89
C MET A 1 40.34 24.03 -9.56
N LYS A 2 39.87 23.44 -8.44
CA LYS A 2 39.85 23.99 -7.05
C LYS A 2 38.74 25.01 -6.72
N LEU A 3 37.49 24.54 -6.66
CA LEU A 3 36.48 25.06 -5.70
C LEU A 3 35.22 24.18 -5.53
N LEU A 4 35.15 23.02 -6.19
CA LEU A 4 33.98 22.11 -6.16
C LEU A 4 34.17 20.86 -5.27
N VAL A 5 35.30 20.73 -4.58
CA VAL A 5 35.66 19.52 -3.80
C VAL A 5 35.34 19.68 -2.30
N LEU A 6 34.82 20.84 -1.86
CA LEU A 6 34.56 21.08 -0.43
C LEU A 6 33.11 20.82 0.02
N CYS A 7 32.16 20.62 -0.89
CA CYS A 7 30.75 20.38 -0.51
C CYS A 7 30.39 18.88 -0.42
N SER A 8 31.17 17.97 -1.00
CA SER A 8 30.91 16.53 -0.93
C SER A 8 31.45 15.87 0.35
N LEU A 9 32.46 16.46 0.99
CA LEU A 9 33.03 15.91 2.24
C LEU A 9 32.25 16.27 3.52
N VAL A 10 31.24 17.13 3.44
CA VAL A 10 30.43 17.54 4.61
C VAL A 10 29.17 16.69 4.76
N VAL A 11 28.73 15.98 3.70
CA VAL A 11 27.49 15.18 3.75
C VAL A 11 27.69 13.88 4.55
N ALA A 12 28.84 13.20 4.43
CA ALA A 12 29.10 11.94 5.15
C ALA A 12 29.22 12.10 6.68
N ALA A 13 29.62 13.27 7.18
CA ALA A 13 29.73 13.56 8.61
C ALA A 13 28.43 14.12 9.23
N ALA A 14 27.42 14.44 8.41
CA ALA A 14 26.15 15.03 8.84
C ALA A 14 24.97 14.05 8.87
N ALA A 15 25.21 12.76 8.57
CA ALA A 15 24.17 11.73 8.52
C ALA A 15 23.57 11.39 9.89
N TRP A 16 24.25 11.69 10.99
CA TRP A 16 23.70 11.57 12.34
C TRP A 16 23.72 12.94 13.04
N PRO A 17 22.59 13.46 13.50
CA PRO A 17 22.59 14.71 14.24
C PRO A 17 23.17 14.48 15.63
N SER A 18 24.16 15.30 16.04
CA SER A 18 24.80 15.19 17.35
C SER A 18 23.74 15.09 18.44
N LEU A 19 23.72 13.98 19.17
CA LEU A 19 22.80 13.73 20.27
C LEU A 19 23.23 14.44 21.58
N SER A 20 24.15 15.40 21.50
CA SER A 20 24.81 16.00 22.66
C SER A 20 23.95 16.89 23.57
N ASP A 21 22.65 17.07 23.27
CA ASP A 21 21.73 17.91 24.06
C ASP A 21 20.79 17.11 25.00
N PHE A 22 21.21 15.91 25.42
CA PHE A 22 20.47 15.10 26.41
C PHE A 22 20.52 15.62 27.86
N GLN A 23 20.92 16.88 28.09
CA GLN A 23 20.95 17.48 29.43
C GLN A 23 20.31 18.88 29.45
N GLY A 24 19.10 18.94 30.03
CA GLY A 24 18.50 20.18 30.55
C GLY A 24 17.20 20.60 29.84
N ASP A 25 16.12 20.73 30.63
CA ASP A 25 14.82 21.35 30.31
C ASP A 25 14.27 21.14 28.89
N GLN A 26 13.51 20.05 28.71
CA GLN A 26 12.83 19.58 27.47
C GLN A 26 12.44 20.70 26.49
N PRO A 27 13.30 21.04 25.51
CA PRO A 27 12.86 21.76 24.33
C PRO A 27 12.04 20.77 23.50
N VAL A 28 10.88 21.18 23.00
CA VAL A 28 10.08 20.36 22.08
C VAL A 28 10.97 19.90 20.92
N VAL A 29 11.19 18.58 20.78
CA VAL A 29 11.99 18.02 19.68
C VAL A 29 11.40 18.48 18.35
N THR A 30 12.20 19.20 17.57
CA THR A 30 11.73 19.82 16.32
C THR A 30 11.40 18.76 15.28
N VAL A 31 10.44 19.04 14.39
CA VAL A 31 10.09 18.13 13.27
C VAL A 31 11.32 17.83 12.40
N ALA A 32 12.21 18.81 12.20
CA ALA A 32 13.46 18.62 11.46
C ALA A 32 14.36 17.54 12.10
N ARG A 33 14.49 17.55 13.44
CA ARG A 33 15.26 16.52 14.15
C ARG A 33 14.60 15.15 13.99
N LYS A 34 13.28 15.06 14.18
CA LYS A 34 12.53 13.82 14.01
C LYS A 34 12.69 13.25 12.60
N GLN A 35 12.59 14.11 11.58
CA GLN A 35 12.77 13.73 10.19
C GLN A 35 14.17 13.16 9.93
N GLN A 36 15.21 13.81 10.48
CA GLN A 36 16.58 13.35 10.33
C GLN A 36 16.82 12.01 11.02
N ASP A 37 16.27 11.80 12.23
CA ASP A 37 16.36 10.52 12.93
C ASP A 37 15.70 9.39 12.11
N VAL A 38 14.51 9.63 11.54
CA VAL A 38 13.81 8.64 10.68
C VAL A 38 14.60 8.35 9.41
N ASN A 39 15.15 9.37 8.75
CA ASN A 39 16.00 9.18 7.56
C ASN A 39 17.24 8.34 7.91
N GLY A 40 17.90 8.62 9.04
CA GLY A 40 19.06 7.85 9.50
C GLY A 40 18.72 6.40 9.83
N LEU A 41 17.55 6.15 10.43
CA LEU A 41 17.07 4.79 10.74
C LEU A 41 16.77 3.97 9.48
N LEU A 42 16.26 4.60 8.41
CA LEU A 42 15.89 3.94 7.16
C LEU A 42 17.02 3.88 6.13
N HIS A 43 18.10 4.63 6.35
CA HIS A 43 19.29 4.57 5.51
C HIS A 43 20.06 3.27 5.75
N ARG A 44 20.54 2.66 4.65
CA ARG A 44 21.28 1.40 4.57
C ARG A 44 20.69 0.33 5.48
N ILE A 45 19.41 0.06 5.28
CA ILE A 45 18.59 -0.71 6.21
C ILE A 45 19.10 -2.13 6.48
N TYR A 46 19.83 -2.72 5.52
CA TYR A 46 20.40 -4.06 5.64
C TYR A 46 21.73 -4.11 6.42
N ASP A 47 22.39 -2.97 6.59
CA ASP A 47 23.67 -2.82 7.28
C ASP A 47 23.47 -2.45 8.76
N ASP A 48 24.47 -2.73 9.59
CA ASP A 48 24.50 -2.26 10.99
C ASP A 48 24.79 -0.76 11.04
N LEU A 49 24.13 -0.06 11.97
CA LEU A 49 24.43 1.35 12.25
C LEU A 49 25.78 1.46 12.97
N ALA A 50 26.82 1.89 12.26
CA ALA A 50 28.19 1.97 12.77
C ALA A 50 28.59 3.35 13.31
N TYR A 51 27.69 4.04 14.02
CA TYR A 51 27.98 5.35 14.63
C TYR A 51 28.25 5.21 16.14
N PRO A 52 29.27 5.86 16.72
CA PRO A 52 29.62 5.69 18.14
C PRO A 52 28.47 5.97 19.12
N GLU A 53 27.67 7.02 18.86
CA GLU A 53 26.51 7.40 19.70
C GLU A 53 25.41 6.32 19.68
N VAL A 54 25.30 5.58 18.59
CA VAL A 54 24.31 4.52 18.39
C VAL A 54 24.71 3.27 19.14
N THR A 55 25.99 2.90 19.06
CA THR A 55 26.53 1.75 19.78
C THR A 55 26.31 1.90 21.28
N ASP A 56 26.53 3.09 21.83
CA ASP A 56 26.29 3.36 23.25
C ASP A 56 24.81 3.21 23.63
N ILE A 57 23.89 3.72 22.81
CA ILE A 57 22.44 3.54 23.04
C ILE A 57 22.07 2.06 23.05
N ILE A 58 22.60 1.28 22.11
CA ILE A 58 22.31 -0.14 21.98
C ILE A 58 22.82 -0.91 23.19
N ASP A 59 24.06 -0.67 23.61
CA ASP A 59 24.70 -1.39 24.71
C ASP A 59 24.07 -1.02 26.08
N THR A 60 23.55 0.19 26.21
CA THR A 60 22.94 0.69 27.47
C THR A 60 21.42 0.60 27.50
N PHE A 61 20.75 0.21 26.40
CA PHE A 61 19.29 0.29 26.25
C PHE A 61 18.53 -0.40 27.39
N GLU A 62 18.80 -1.68 27.62
CA GLU A 62 18.07 -2.47 28.64
C GLU A 62 18.38 -1.99 30.06
N THR A 63 19.61 -1.54 30.34
CA THR A 63 20.01 -1.09 31.69
C THR A 63 19.45 0.28 32.05
N THR A 64 19.16 1.10 31.04
CA THR A 64 18.61 2.45 31.19
C THR A 64 17.13 2.53 30.82
N LEU A 65 16.48 1.37 30.61
CA LEU A 65 15.08 1.27 30.26
C LEU A 65 14.20 1.74 31.43
N ASP A 66 13.47 2.83 31.20
CA ASP A 66 12.47 3.36 32.12
C ASP A 66 11.06 3.05 31.60
N VAL A 67 10.45 2.01 32.17
CA VAL A 67 9.11 1.55 31.77
C VAL A 67 8.01 2.58 32.06
N THR A 68 8.25 3.55 32.94
CA THR A 68 7.27 4.60 33.27
C THR A 68 7.05 5.59 32.12
N ARG A 69 7.97 5.59 31.14
CA ARG A 69 7.90 6.44 29.93
C ARG A 69 7.08 5.82 28.80
N TYR A 70 6.46 4.68 29.04
CA TYR A 70 5.52 4.03 28.12
C TYR A 70 4.11 4.12 28.71
N LYS A 71 3.10 4.43 27.89
CA LYS A 71 1.72 4.68 28.34
C LYS A 71 1.09 3.45 29.00
N ASP A 72 1.54 2.26 28.64
CA ASP A 72 1.09 0.96 29.16
C ASP A 72 1.91 0.46 30.36
N GLY A 73 2.82 1.28 30.90
CA GLY A 73 3.73 0.86 31.97
C GLY A 73 4.80 -0.15 31.52
N GLY A 74 5.09 -0.22 30.22
CA GLY A 74 6.16 -1.03 29.63
C GLY A 74 5.79 -2.48 29.33
N VAL A 75 4.50 -2.81 29.27
CA VAL A 75 4.02 -4.18 28.99
C VAL A 75 4.43 -4.63 27.59
N ALA A 76 4.24 -3.79 26.57
CA ALA A 76 4.58 -4.09 25.18
C ALA A 76 6.09 -4.32 25.00
N ILE A 77 6.92 -3.43 25.56
CA ILE A 77 8.38 -3.54 25.42
C ILE A 77 8.94 -4.75 26.18
N GLN A 78 8.42 -5.05 27.36
CA GLN A 78 8.82 -6.27 28.09
C GLN A 78 8.43 -7.54 27.35
N LYS A 79 7.24 -7.56 26.70
CA LYS A 79 6.82 -8.68 25.86
C LYS A 79 7.77 -8.89 24.69
N LEU A 80 8.15 -7.83 23.98
CA LEU A 80 9.06 -7.91 22.84
C LEU A 80 10.49 -8.31 23.27
N LEU A 81 11.01 -7.72 24.36
CA LEU A 81 12.31 -8.11 24.92
C LEU A 81 12.34 -9.57 25.34
N LYS A 82 11.23 -10.09 25.88
CA LYS A 82 11.12 -11.53 26.19
C LYS A 82 11.24 -12.39 24.93
N GLU A 83 10.51 -12.09 23.86
CA GLU A 83 10.61 -12.85 22.61
C GLU A 83 12.01 -12.77 21.98
N LEU A 84 12.69 -11.62 22.15
CA LEU A 84 14.09 -11.44 21.76
C LEU A 84 15.03 -12.33 22.59
N HIS A 85 14.91 -12.30 23.92
CA HIS A 85 15.73 -13.10 24.85
C HIS A 85 15.49 -14.61 24.70
N ASP A 86 14.26 -15.01 24.40
CA ASP A 86 13.88 -16.40 24.13
C ASP A 86 14.30 -16.86 22.71
N HIS A 87 14.95 -16.00 21.91
CA HIS A 87 15.38 -16.25 20.53
C HIS A 87 14.24 -16.70 19.61
N ARG A 88 13.05 -16.09 19.76
CA ARG A 88 11.83 -16.45 19.03
C ARG A 88 11.48 -15.51 17.87
N LEU A 89 12.23 -14.42 17.71
CA LEU A 89 12.06 -13.48 16.62
C LEU A 89 12.70 -13.99 15.33
N ALA A 90 12.19 -13.53 14.18
CA ALA A 90 12.73 -13.81 12.87
C ALA A 90 14.18 -13.34 12.77
N SER A 91 15.00 -14.16 12.10
CA SER A 91 16.37 -13.78 11.83
C SER A 91 16.43 -12.57 10.90
N ARG A 92 17.45 -11.73 11.11
CA ARG A 92 17.87 -10.74 10.11
C ARG A 92 18.27 -11.42 8.80
N HIS A 93 18.26 -10.66 7.71
CA HIS A 93 18.59 -11.13 6.37
C HIS A 93 17.67 -12.27 5.92
N HIS A 94 16.38 -12.12 6.19
CA HIS A 94 15.33 -13.07 5.80
C HIS A 94 14.12 -12.34 5.21
N VAL A 95 13.38 -13.00 4.32
CA VAL A 95 12.14 -12.47 3.74
C VAL A 95 11.12 -12.20 4.84
N PHE A 96 10.54 -11.00 4.83
CA PHE A 96 9.37 -10.63 5.61
C PHE A 96 8.15 -10.50 4.69
N SER A 97 7.06 -11.21 5.01
CA SER A 97 5.75 -10.98 4.40
C SER A 97 4.73 -10.67 5.49
N LEU A 98 4.01 -9.57 5.33
CA LEU A 98 2.92 -9.17 6.22
C LEU A 98 1.79 -10.22 6.28
N PHE A 99 1.65 -11.05 5.25
CA PHE A 99 0.64 -12.11 5.21
C PHE A 99 1.03 -13.32 6.07
N ASN A 100 2.32 -13.50 6.38
CA ASN A 100 2.76 -14.52 7.32
C ASN A 100 2.35 -14.15 8.75
N THR A 101 1.56 -15.00 9.40
CA THR A 101 0.96 -14.70 10.72
C THR A 101 1.99 -14.48 11.81
N ARG A 102 3.10 -15.24 11.83
CA ARG A 102 4.12 -15.11 12.87
C ARG A 102 4.99 -13.88 12.66
N GLN A 103 5.45 -13.65 11.43
CA GLN A 103 6.23 -12.44 11.11
C GLN A 103 5.42 -11.16 11.33
N ARG A 104 4.13 -11.19 10.96
CA ARG A 104 3.21 -10.10 11.28
C ARG A 104 3.12 -9.87 12.79
N GLU A 105 2.91 -10.93 13.59
CA GLU A 105 2.86 -10.80 15.05
C GLU A 105 4.12 -10.12 15.61
N GLU A 106 5.31 -10.49 15.12
CA GLU A 106 6.60 -9.91 15.53
C GLU A 106 6.71 -8.43 15.13
N ALA A 107 6.38 -8.07 13.89
CA ALA A 107 6.32 -6.68 13.47
C ALA A 107 5.30 -5.86 14.29
N LEU A 108 4.15 -6.44 14.64
CA LEU A 108 3.13 -5.78 15.46
C LEU A 108 3.57 -5.60 16.91
N MET A 109 4.36 -6.51 17.47
CA MET A 109 4.96 -6.32 18.79
C MET A 109 5.87 -5.08 18.80
N LEU A 110 6.64 -4.84 17.75
CA LEU A 110 7.46 -3.63 17.63
C LEU A 110 6.61 -2.37 17.42
N PHE A 111 5.59 -2.43 16.56
CA PHE A 111 4.63 -1.34 16.40
C PHE A 111 3.96 -0.97 17.73
N GLU A 112 3.55 -1.96 18.53
CA GLU A 112 2.97 -1.75 19.85
C GLU A 112 3.91 -0.97 20.75
N VAL A 113 5.19 -1.33 20.82
CA VAL A 113 6.20 -0.56 21.58
C VAL A 113 6.22 0.91 21.16
N PHE A 114 6.29 1.17 19.86
CA PHE A 114 6.33 2.54 19.33
C PHE A 114 5.08 3.35 19.64
N MET A 115 3.89 2.74 19.60
CA MET A 115 2.63 3.42 19.94
C MET A 115 2.52 3.78 21.42
N GLN A 116 3.20 3.02 22.29
CA GLN A 116 3.22 3.28 23.73
C GLN A 116 4.24 4.32 24.16
N CYS A 117 5.22 4.70 23.33
CA CYS A 117 6.18 5.76 23.67
C CYS A 117 5.49 7.10 23.98
N GLN A 118 5.91 7.76 25.08
CA GLN A 118 5.37 9.06 25.47
C GLN A 118 6.12 10.23 24.84
N THR A 119 7.44 10.14 24.64
CA THR A 119 8.23 11.17 23.96
C THR A 119 8.98 10.61 22.74
N TRP A 120 9.49 11.52 21.92
CA TRP A 120 10.30 11.16 20.74
C TRP A 120 11.62 10.48 21.13
N ASP A 121 12.20 10.84 22.27
CA ASP A 121 13.48 10.28 22.70
C ASP A 121 13.35 8.77 23.00
N GLU A 122 12.24 8.33 23.62
CA GLU A 122 11.99 6.90 23.82
C GLU A 122 11.70 6.17 22.51
N PHE A 123 10.97 6.81 21.59
CA PHE A 123 10.72 6.27 20.26
C PHE A 123 12.04 6.04 19.52
N SER A 124 12.89 7.06 19.45
CA SER A 124 14.18 7.02 18.74
C SER A 124 15.11 5.97 19.34
N ARG A 125 15.26 5.93 20.67
CA ARG A 125 16.10 4.94 21.36
C ARG A 125 15.60 3.51 21.15
N SER A 126 14.29 3.28 21.22
CA SER A 126 13.69 1.97 20.95
C SER A 126 13.90 1.56 19.50
N ALA A 127 13.73 2.48 18.56
CA ALA A 127 13.92 2.21 17.14
C ALA A 127 15.38 1.84 16.84
N ILE A 128 16.34 2.57 17.40
CA ILE A 128 17.78 2.26 17.30
C ILE A 128 18.08 0.84 17.80
N PHE A 129 17.57 0.48 18.97
CA PHE A 129 17.79 -0.84 19.56
C PHE A 129 17.19 -1.96 18.69
N PHE A 130 15.90 -1.87 18.36
CA PHE A 130 15.23 -2.92 17.60
C PHE A 130 15.67 -3.01 16.14
N ARG A 131 16.17 -1.93 15.52
CA ARG A 131 16.77 -1.98 14.18
C ARG A 131 17.96 -2.95 14.11
N LYS A 132 18.75 -3.07 15.17
CA LYS A 132 19.88 -4.02 15.22
C LYS A 132 19.43 -5.46 15.49
N HIS A 133 18.34 -5.63 16.23
CA HIS A 133 17.93 -6.92 16.82
C HIS A 133 16.79 -7.63 16.09
N MET A 134 16.02 -6.93 15.26
CA MET A 134 14.88 -7.49 14.52
C MET A 134 15.18 -7.59 13.02
N ASN A 135 14.37 -8.39 12.32
CA ASN A 135 14.38 -8.46 10.87
C ASN A 135 14.11 -7.07 10.26
N GLU A 136 14.87 -6.72 9.24
CA GLU A 136 14.80 -5.41 8.57
C GLU A 136 13.42 -5.11 7.97
N GLY A 137 12.73 -6.10 7.41
CA GLY A 137 11.39 -5.93 6.84
C GLY A 137 10.32 -5.71 7.91
N GLU A 138 10.40 -6.45 9.02
CA GLU A 138 9.55 -6.24 10.19
C GLU A 138 9.75 -4.85 10.79
N PHE A 139 11.01 -4.42 10.91
CA PHE A 139 11.37 -3.09 11.40
C PHE A 139 10.84 -1.99 10.49
N VAL A 140 11.09 -2.06 9.18
CA VAL A 140 10.60 -1.09 8.19
C VAL A 140 9.08 -1.03 8.23
N TYR A 141 8.39 -2.17 8.26
CA TYR A 141 6.94 -2.17 8.36
C TYR A 141 6.46 -1.46 9.63
N ALA A 142 6.97 -1.86 10.80
CA ALA A 142 6.56 -1.34 12.09
C ALA A 142 6.81 0.17 12.25
N ILE A 143 7.97 0.68 11.79
CA ILE A 143 8.28 2.11 11.90
C ILE A 143 7.40 2.96 10.98
N TYR A 144 7.09 2.50 9.76
CA TYR A 144 6.20 3.21 8.84
C TYR A 144 4.80 3.35 9.44
N VAL A 145 4.18 2.23 9.86
CA VAL A 145 2.83 2.29 10.44
C VAL A 145 2.80 3.04 11.77
N ALA A 146 3.86 2.96 12.58
CA ALA A 146 3.94 3.74 13.82
C ALA A 146 4.04 5.25 13.55
N ILE A 147 4.80 5.69 12.55
CA ILE A 147 4.90 7.12 12.20
C ILE A 147 3.57 7.65 11.66
N ILE A 148 2.86 6.86 10.84
CA ILE A 148 1.55 7.21 10.30
C ILE A 148 0.51 7.39 11.42
N HIS A 149 0.45 6.44 12.35
CA HIS A 149 -0.62 6.36 13.35
C HIS A 149 -0.31 7.05 14.68
N SER A 150 0.96 7.24 15.03
CA SER A 150 1.34 7.86 16.30
C SER A 150 1.28 9.39 16.22
N PRO A 151 0.74 10.07 17.26
CA PRO A 151 0.86 11.52 17.39
C PRO A 151 2.31 12.03 17.34
N LEU A 152 3.28 11.20 17.73
CA LEU A 152 4.71 11.55 17.70
C LEU A 152 5.26 11.72 16.28
N GLY A 153 4.68 10.99 15.31
CA GLY A 153 5.07 11.01 13.90
C GLY A 153 4.47 12.16 13.10
N LYS A 154 3.58 12.97 13.69
CA LYS A 154 2.93 14.08 13.00
C LYS A 154 3.94 15.05 12.39
N GLY A 155 3.81 15.26 11.07
CA GLY A 155 4.66 16.17 10.29
C GLY A 155 5.94 15.54 9.73
N ILE A 156 6.21 14.27 10.03
CA ILE A 156 7.29 13.49 9.40
C ILE A 156 6.81 13.03 8.03
N VAL A 157 7.68 13.15 7.03
CA VAL A 157 7.49 12.61 5.68
C VAL A 157 8.30 11.32 5.57
N LEU A 158 7.63 10.21 5.34
CA LEU A 158 8.30 8.92 5.17
C LEU A 158 9.02 8.89 3.81
N PRO A 159 10.28 8.40 3.75
CA PRO A 159 10.94 8.11 2.48
C PRO A 159 10.11 7.11 1.65
N PRO A 160 10.16 7.18 0.32
CA PRO A 160 9.47 6.21 -0.51
C PRO A 160 10.11 4.82 -0.34
N LEU A 161 9.27 3.78 -0.23
CA LEU A 161 9.73 2.40 -0.06
C LEU A 161 10.56 1.87 -1.24
N TYR A 162 10.42 2.45 -2.44
CA TYR A 162 11.27 2.12 -3.58
C TYR A 162 12.73 2.59 -3.43
N GLU A 163 13.02 3.50 -2.49
CA GLU A 163 14.39 3.86 -2.10
C GLU A 163 14.82 3.12 -0.83
N VAL A 164 13.92 2.81 0.11
CA VAL A 164 14.27 2.07 1.35
C VAL A 164 14.50 0.58 1.09
N THR A 165 13.65 -0.05 0.28
CA THR A 165 13.72 -1.47 -0.08
C THR A 165 13.65 -1.65 -1.61
N PRO A 166 14.66 -1.21 -2.38
CA PRO A 166 14.54 -1.10 -3.84
C PRO A 166 14.28 -2.44 -4.56
N HIS A 167 14.68 -3.56 -3.96
CA HIS A 167 14.42 -4.93 -4.44
C HIS A 167 12.96 -5.24 -4.73
N LEU A 168 12.02 -4.66 -3.97
CA LEU A 168 10.60 -4.87 -4.18
C LEU A 168 10.06 -4.07 -5.37
N PHE A 169 10.81 -3.05 -5.81
CA PHE A 169 10.36 -2.11 -6.86
C PHE A 169 11.17 -2.21 -8.15
N THR A 170 12.25 -2.98 -8.16
CA THR A 170 13.26 -2.98 -9.21
C THR A 170 13.52 -4.39 -9.74
N ASN A 171 13.56 -4.52 -11.07
CA ASN A 171 13.78 -5.80 -11.74
C ASN A 171 15.21 -6.31 -11.46
N SER A 172 15.38 -7.63 -11.36
CA SER A 172 16.65 -8.28 -11.00
C SER A 172 17.79 -7.94 -11.95
N GLU A 173 17.51 -7.67 -13.22
CA GLU A 173 18.52 -7.19 -14.18
C GLU A 173 19.17 -5.89 -13.69
N ILE A 174 18.38 -4.94 -13.20
CA ILE A 174 18.84 -3.63 -12.77
C ILE A 174 19.53 -3.72 -11.41
N ILE A 175 18.99 -4.54 -10.49
CA ILE A 175 19.67 -4.87 -9.22
C ILE A 175 21.06 -5.48 -9.47
N ASN A 176 21.18 -6.44 -10.39
CA ASN A 176 22.47 -7.04 -10.73
C ASN A 176 23.46 -6.03 -11.34
N LYS A 177 22.97 -5.06 -12.13
CA LYS A 177 23.80 -3.95 -12.63
C LYS A 177 24.25 -3.02 -11.50
N ALA A 178 23.37 -2.71 -10.56
CA ALA A 178 23.72 -1.95 -9.36
C ALA A 178 24.79 -2.67 -8.53
N TYR A 179 24.67 -3.98 -8.33
CA TYR A 179 25.68 -4.79 -7.65
C TYR A 179 27.02 -4.79 -8.37
N THR A 180 26.99 -4.92 -9.70
CA THR A 180 28.21 -4.84 -10.52
C THR A 180 28.88 -3.48 -10.35
N ALA A 181 28.11 -2.40 -10.45
CA ALA A 181 28.61 -1.02 -10.28
C ALA A 181 29.25 -0.81 -8.90
N GLN A 182 28.62 -1.31 -7.85
CA GLN A 182 29.16 -1.27 -6.49
C GLN A 182 30.48 -2.06 -6.38
N MET A 183 30.52 -3.29 -6.91
CA MET A 183 31.71 -4.13 -6.88
C MET A 183 32.88 -3.54 -7.70
N THR A 184 32.58 -2.80 -8.77
CA THR A 184 33.60 -2.12 -9.60
C THR A 184 33.91 -0.70 -9.14
N ASN A 185 33.26 -0.22 -8.06
CA ASN A 185 33.36 1.14 -7.56
C ASN A 185 33.12 2.20 -8.66
N THR A 186 32.04 2.02 -9.42
CA THR A 186 31.65 2.90 -10.52
C THR A 186 30.24 3.42 -10.32
N GLN A 187 30.06 4.72 -10.51
CA GLN A 187 28.73 5.34 -10.58
C GLN A 187 27.92 4.79 -11.75
N GLY A 188 26.60 4.72 -11.60
CA GLY A 188 25.74 4.15 -12.62
C GLY A 188 24.28 4.55 -12.48
N SER A 189 23.69 4.99 -13.59
CA SER A 189 22.26 5.24 -13.71
C SER A 189 21.67 4.33 -14.78
N PHE A 190 20.86 3.37 -14.36
CA PHE A 190 20.42 2.23 -15.18
C PHE A 190 18.97 2.36 -15.61
N ARG A 191 18.70 2.29 -16.92
CA ARG A 191 17.33 2.33 -17.41
C ARG A 191 16.64 0.97 -17.22
N MET A 192 15.56 0.96 -16.44
CA MET A 192 14.68 -0.18 -16.22
C MET A 192 13.64 -0.27 -17.36
N ASN A 193 13.42 -1.49 -17.84
CA ASN A 193 12.34 -1.81 -18.78
C ASN A 193 11.30 -2.68 -18.06
N PHE A 194 10.04 -2.53 -18.45
CA PHE A 194 8.94 -3.35 -17.94
C PHE A 194 9.12 -4.84 -18.25
N THR A 195 8.55 -5.70 -17.40
CA THR A 195 8.71 -7.15 -17.52
C THR A 195 8.01 -7.73 -18.75
N GLY A 196 8.30 -9.00 -19.06
CA GLY A 196 7.65 -9.75 -20.13
C GLY A 196 8.16 -9.44 -21.53
N SER A 197 7.36 -9.80 -22.54
CA SER A 197 7.70 -9.60 -23.96
C SER A 197 6.51 -9.06 -24.72
N ARG A 198 6.76 -8.44 -25.88
CA ARG A 198 5.70 -7.85 -26.74
C ARG A 198 4.69 -8.88 -27.26
N ARG A 199 4.99 -10.17 -27.10
CA ARG A 199 4.07 -11.27 -27.44
C ARG A 199 3.03 -11.53 -26.35
N ASN A 200 3.30 -11.12 -25.11
CA ASN A 200 2.34 -11.16 -24.03
C ASN A 200 1.49 -9.88 -24.07
N PRO A 201 0.17 -9.97 -24.33
CA PRO A 201 -0.71 -8.80 -24.32
C PRO A 201 -0.66 -8.03 -23.00
N GLU A 202 -0.52 -8.71 -21.87
CA GLU A 202 -0.48 -8.07 -20.55
C GLU A 202 0.75 -7.15 -20.36
N GLN A 203 1.80 -7.31 -21.16
CA GLN A 203 2.92 -6.35 -21.14
C GLN A 203 2.47 -4.94 -21.57
N GLN A 204 1.45 -4.81 -22.42
CA GLN A 204 1.01 -3.50 -22.93
C GLN A 204 0.55 -2.57 -21.82
N VAL A 205 0.06 -3.12 -20.71
CA VAL A 205 -0.40 -2.39 -19.52
C VAL A 205 0.54 -2.55 -18.32
N ALA A 206 1.74 -3.12 -18.51
CA ALA A 206 2.73 -3.29 -17.44
C ALA A 206 3.14 -1.95 -16.82
N TYR A 207 3.12 -0.86 -17.60
CA TYR A 207 3.41 0.49 -17.10
C TYR A 207 2.47 0.97 -15.98
N PHE A 208 1.30 0.33 -15.81
CA PHE A 208 0.37 0.64 -14.72
C PHE A 208 0.70 -0.16 -13.46
N GLY A 209 0.75 -1.50 -13.57
CA GLY A 209 0.94 -2.39 -12.43
C GLY A 209 2.37 -2.38 -11.87
N GLU A 210 3.37 -2.11 -12.73
CA GLU A 210 4.78 -1.99 -12.35
C GLU A 210 5.21 -0.55 -12.05
N ASP A 211 4.32 0.44 -12.15
CA ASP A 211 4.64 1.81 -11.75
C ASP A 211 4.98 1.85 -10.26
N ILE A 212 6.15 2.40 -9.93
CA ILE A 212 6.63 2.48 -8.55
C ILE A 212 5.71 3.33 -7.66
N GLY A 213 5.06 4.36 -8.22
CA GLY A 213 4.09 5.19 -7.49
C GLY A 213 2.76 4.47 -7.26
N MET A 214 2.29 3.67 -8.22
CA MET A 214 1.11 2.82 -8.03
C MET A 214 1.34 1.79 -6.92
N ASN A 215 2.50 1.13 -6.92
CA ASN A 215 2.85 0.18 -5.87
C ASN A 215 3.00 0.87 -4.50
N VAL A 216 3.60 2.08 -4.45
CA VAL A 216 3.66 2.89 -3.22
C VAL A 216 2.26 3.31 -2.75
N HIS A 217 1.38 3.74 -3.65
CA HIS A 217 -0.01 4.06 -3.32
C HIS A 217 -0.72 2.88 -2.64
N HIS A 218 -0.61 1.69 -3.21
CA HIS A 218 -1.24 0.48 -2.69
C HIS A 218 -0.72 0.08 -1.30
N VAL A 219 0.60 0.02 -1.10
CA VAL A 219 1.17 -0.28 0.24
C VAL A 219 0.85 0.80 1.27
N THR A 220 0.83 2.07 0.86
CA THR A 220 0.52 3.18 1.78
C THR A 220 -0.93 3.12 2.23
N TRP A 221 -1.86 2.81 1.32
CA TRP A 221 -3.26 2.60 1.69
C TRP A 221 -3.42 1.49 2.74
N HIS A 222 -2.69 0.38 2.60
CA HIS A 222 -2.70 -0.69 3.60
C HIS A 222 -1.96 -0.36 4.90
N MET A 223 -1.08 0.65 4.91
CA MET A 223 -0.45 1.18 6.12
C MET A 223 -1.38 2.17 6.84
N ASP A 224 -2.16 2.97 6.11
CA ASP A 224 -3.19 3.87 6.64
C ASP A 224 -4.40 3.09 7.17
N PHE A 225 -4.80 2.02 6.48
CA PHE A 225 -5.98 1.20 6.81
C PHE A 225 -5.60 -0.28 7.04
N PRO A 226 -4.75 -0.62 8.03
CA PRO A 226 -4.26 -1.99 8.17
C PRO A 226 -5.35 -2.95 8.64
N PHE A 227 -5.43 -4.13 8.01
CA PHE A 227 -6.42 -5.16 8.35
C PHE A 227 -6.29 -5.70 9.79
N TRP A 228 -5.13 -5.53 10.44
CA TRP A 228 -4.90 -5.96 11.82
C TRP A 228 -5.19 -4.87 12.86
N TRP A 229 -5.67 -3.70 12.45
CA TRP A 229 -5.88 -2.55 13.33
C TRP A 229 -6.96 -2.79 14.39
N THR A 230 -6.65 -2.49 15.65
CA THR A 230 -7.66 -2.51 16.71
C THR A 230 -7.79 -1.12 17.33
N ASP A 231 -9.02 -0.72 17.67
CA ASP A 231 -9.30 0.58 18.28
C ASP A 231 -8.51 0.81 19.59
N SER A 232 -8.08 -0.27 20.25
CA SER A 232 -7.19 -0.20 21.42
C SER A 232 -5.84 0.46 21.14
N TYR A 233 -5.42 0.61 19.87
CA TYR A 233 -4.20 1.32 19.50
C TYR A 233 -4.34 2.85 19.52
N GLY A 234 -5.55 3.37 19.75
CA GLY A 234 -5.74 4.76 20.18
C GLY A 234 -6.86 5.50 19.46
N HIS A 235 -7.33 5.01 18.33
CA HIS A 235 -8.46 5.60 17.61
C HIS A 235 -9.17 4.57 16.71
N HIS A 236 -10.42 4.87 16.38
CA HIS A 236 -11.20 4.14 15.39
C HIS A 236 -10.91 4.67 13.98
N ILE A 237 -10.70 3.75 13.04
CA ILE A 237 -10.54 4.09 11.62
C ILE A 237 -11.90 4.07 10.94
N ASP A 238 -12.47 5.26 10.74
CA ASP A 238 -13.82 5.45 10.21
C ASP A 238 -13.98 4.88 8.79
N ARG A 239 -15.08 4.16 8.56
CA ARG A 239 -15.48 3.56 7.27
C ARG A 239 -14.40 2.72 6.58
N LYS A 240 -13.45 2.14 7.34
CA LYS A 240 -12.33 1.35 6.81
C LYS A 240 -12.76 0.28 5.79
N GLY A 241 -13.78 -0.50 6.11
CA GLY A 241 -14.27 -1.57 5.24
C GLY A 241 -14.91 -1.05 3.95
N GLU A 242 -15.61 0.08 4.00
CA GLU A 242 -16.15 0.71 2.79
C GLU A 242 -15.04 1.30 1.93
N LEU A 243 -14.04 1.93 2.55
CA LEU A 243 -12.86 2.45 1.86
C LEU A 243 -12.03 1.32 1.23
N PHE A 244 -11.97 0.14 1.87
CA PHE A 244 -11.37 -1.07 1.30
C PHE A 244 -12.05 -1.46 0.00
N PHE A 245 -13.38 -1.55 -0.02
CA PHE A 245 -14.13 -1.78 -1.26
C PHE A 245 -13.79 -0.69 -2.29
N TRP A 246 -13.88 0.59 -1.90
CA TRP A 246 -13.79 1.70 -2.84
C TRP A 246 -12.41 1.81 -3.51
N VAL A 247 -11.31 1.69 -2.75
CA VAL A 247 -9.97 1.80 -3.32
C VAL A 247 -9.70 0.68 -4.33
N HIS A 248 -10.10 -0.56 -4.02
CA HIS A 248 -9.86 -1.71 -4.90
C HIS A 248 -10.79 -1.71 -6.12
N HIS A 249 -12.02 -1.21 -5.95
CA HIS A 249 -12.92 -0.91 -7.07
C HIS A 249 -12.30 0.12 -8.02
N GLN A 250 -11.83 1.25 -7.47
CA GLN A 250 -11.22 2.33 -8.26
C GLN A 250 -9.91 1.87 -8.94
N LEU A 251 -9.07 1.08 -8.28
CA LEU A 251 -7.90 0.46 -8.90
C LEU A 251 -8.27 -0.46 -10.08
N SER A 252 -9.33 -1.26 -9.93
CA SER A 252 -9.83 -2.16 -10.97
C SER A 252 -10.44 -1.40 -12.15
N ALA A 253 -11.21 -0.33 -11.88
CA ALA A 253 -11.77 0.55 -12.90
C ALA A 253 -10.67 1.28 -13.68
N ARG A 254 -9.67 1.82 -12.96
CA ARG A 254 -8.52 2.50 -13.59
C ARG A 254 -7.70 1.57 -14.45
N TYR A 255 -7.40 0.36 -13.96
CA TYR A 255 -6.71 -0.66 -14.75
C TYR A 255 -7.50 -1.04 -16.02
N ASN A 256 -8.82 -1.19 -15.92
CA ASN A 256 -9.66 -1.45 -17.10
C ASN A 256 -9.60 -0.31 -18.12
N SER A 257 -9.51 0.95 -17.71
CA SER A 257 -9.31 2.08 -18.63
C SER A 257 -7.95 2.04 -19.34
N GLU A 258 -6.89 1.57 -18.67
CA GLU A 258 -5.59 1.31 -19.32
C GLU A 258 -5.71 0.17 -20.36
N ARG A 259 -6.43 -0.90 -20.03
CA ARG A 259 -6.70 -2.01 -20.95
C ARG A 259 -7.45 -1.54 -22.19
N LEU A 260 -8.53 -0.78 -22.02
CA LEU A 260 -9.31 -0.23 -23.13
C LEU A 260 -8.47 0.69 -24.02
N SER A 261 -7.60 1.51 -23.41
CA SER A 261 -6.66 2.38 -24.13
C SER A 261 -5.62 1.60 -24.95
N ASN A 262 -5.37 0.35 -24.61
CA ASN A 262 -4.45 -0.56 -25.31
C ASN A 262 -5.21 -1.65 -26.13
N TRP A 263 -6.47 -1.41 -26.50
CA TRP A 263 -7.30 -2.32 -27.30
C TRP A 263 -7.51 -3.72 -26.66
N MET A 264 -7.46 -3.79 -25.34
CA MET A 264 -7.70 -5.00 -24.57
C MET A 264 -9.11 -4.99 -23.98
N ASN A 265 -9.71 -6.17 -23.84
CA ASN A 265 -10.96 -6.32 -23.10
C ASN A 265 -10.75 -5.98 -21.63
N VAL A 266 -11.83 -5.59 -20.95
CA VAL A 266 -11.86 -5.53 -19.49
C VAL A 266 -11.45 -6.88 -18.89
N VAL A 267 -10.87 -6.82 -17.69
CA VAL A 267 -10.34 -8.01 -17.02
C VAL A 267 -11.45 -9.01 -16.67
N ASP A 268 -11.20 -10.30 -16.95
CA ASP A 268 -12.07 -11.40 -16.49
C ASP A 268 -11.94 -11.56 -14.97
N GLU A 269 -13.02 -11.95 -14.30
CA GLU A 269 -12.95 -12.29 -12.87
C GLU A 269 -12.20 -13.60 -12.62
N LEU A 270 -11.61 -13.73 -11.43
CA LEU A 270 -11.04 -14.98 -10.95
C LEU A 270 -12.14 -16.02 -10.66
N SER A 271 -11.85 -17.30 -10.92
CA SER A 271 -12.70 -18.42 -10.49
C SER A 271 -11.81 -19.52 -9.88
N TRP A 272 -12.14 -19.94 -8.66
CA TRP A 272 -11.38 -20.95 -7.90
C TRP A 272 -11.37 -22.33 -8.57
N GLU A 273 -12.39 -22.66 -9.35
CA GLU A 273 -12.55 -23.96 -10.01
C GLU A 273 -12.05 -23.96 -11.47
N SER A 274 -11.71 -22.77 -11.99
CA SER A 274 -11.25 -22.57 -13.36
C SER A 274 -9.73 -22.46 -13.47
N ILE A 275 -9.23 -22.36 -14.71
CA ILE A 275 -7.82 -22.07 -14.96
C ILE A 275 -7.55 -20.58 -14.78
N ILE A 276 -6.38 -20.26 -14.23
CA ILE A 276 -5.78 -18.94 -14.27
C ILE A 276 -5.12 -18.83 -15.64
N LYS A 277 -5.76 -18.12 -16.58
CA LYS A 277 -5.29 -18.02 -17.97
C LYS A 277 -3.90 -17.37 -18.04
N ASP A 278 -3.75 -16.23 -17.38
CA ASP A 278 -2.51 -15.43 -17.43
C ASP A 278 -1.59 -15.79 -16.26
N GLY A 279 -0.44 -16.36 -16.62
CA GLY A 279 0.71 -16.51 -15.76
C GLY A 279 1.45 -15.19 -15.57
N PHE A 280 2.51 -15.24 -14.76
CA PHE A 280 3.36 -14.09 -14.51
C PHE A 280 4.77 -14.54 -14.14
N ALA A 281 5.77 -13.90 -14.73
CA ALA A 281 7.18 -14.07 -14.39
C ALA A 281 7.70 -12.72 -13.87
N PRO A 282 7.89 -12.57 -12.54
CA PRO A 282 8.17 -11.27 -11.94
C PRO A 282 9.48 -10.63 -12.39
N HIS A 283 10.50 -11.44 -12.73
CA HIS A 283 11.87 -10.96 -13.01
C HIS A 283 12.41 -10.00 -11.93
N THR A 284 12.01 -10.24 -10.68
CA THR A 284 12.42 -9.52 -9.47
C THR A 284 12.96 -10.51 -8.44
N SER A 285 13.70 -10.00 -7.47
CA SER A 285 14.33 -10.81 -6.44
C SER A 285 14.31 -10.09 -5.10
N TYR A 286 14.09 -10.84 -4.02
CA TYR A 286 14.34 -10.35 -2.68
C TYR A 286 15.83 -10.03 -2.50
N LYS A 287 16.16 -9.09 -1.60
CA LYS A 287 17.54 -8.90 -1.14
C LYS A 287 18.09 -10.19 -0.54
N PHE A 288 17.29 -10.81 0.33
CA PHE A 288 17.55 -12.11 0.93
C PHE A 288 16.30 -12.98 0.76
N GLY A 289 16.42 -14.15 0.10
CA GLY A 289 15.29 -15.03 -0.19
C GLY A 289 15.26 -15.61 -1.60
N GLY A 290 16.01 -15.01 -2.53
CA GLY A 290 16.09 -15.45 -3.92
C GLY A 290 15.09 -14.73 -4.84
N GLU A 291 14.88 -15.29 -6.04
CA GLU A 291 13.94 -14.75 -7.02
C GLU A 291 12.48 -15.02 -6.60
N PHE A 292 11.60 -14.09 -6.93
CA PHE A 292 10.17 -14.31 -6.78
C PHE A 292 9.69 -15.48 -7.66
N PRO A 293 8.79 -16.35 -7.15
CA PRO A 293 8.29 -17.47 -7.93
C PRO A 293 7.49 -16.99 -9.15
N ALA A 294 7.71 -17.64 -10.29
CA ALA A 294 6.89 -17.47 -11.47
C ALA A 294 5.67 -18.39 -11.45
N ARG A 295 4.55 -17.92 -12.00
CA ARG A 295 3.35 -18.73 -12.24
C ARG A 295 3.19 -18.97 -13.75
N PRO A 296 3.15 -20.23 -14.23
CA PRO A 296 2.88 -20.53 -15.63
C PRO A 296 1.47 -20.11 -16.07
N ASP A 297 1.27 -19.94 -17.37
CA ASP A 297 -0.06 -19.74 -17.97
C ASP A 297 -0.94 -21.00 -17.81
N ASN A 298 -2.26 -20.79 -17.81
CA ASN A 298 -3.29 -21.85 -17.83
C ASN A 298 -3.19 -22.87 -16.68
N VAL A 299 -2.73 -22.44 -15.51
CA VAL A 299 -2.65 -23.30 -14.31
C VAL A 299 -4.00 -23.37 -13.60
N ARG A 300 -4.31 -24.52 -12.99
CA ARG A 300 -5.44 -24.64 -12.06
C ARG A 300 -4.98 -24.30 -10.65
N PHE A 301 -5.87 -23.75 -9.86
CA PHE A 301 -5.63 -23.66 -8.43
C PHE A 301 -5.41 -25.04 -7.82
N THR A 302 -4.41 -25.10 -6.97
CA THR A 302 -4.13 -26.26 -6.12
C THR A 302 -4.10 -25.84 -4.67
N ASP A 303 -4.40 -26.79 -3.79
CA ASP A 303 -4.36 -26.58 -2.34
C ASP A 303 -2.97 -26.11 -1.92
N VAL A 304 -2.92 -25.08 -1.07
CA VAL A 304 -1.65 -24.54 -0.55
C VAL A 304 -1.44 -25.06 0.87
N LYS A 305 -0.39 -25.86 1.05
CA LYS A 305 -0.10 -26.52 2.32
C LYS A 305 0.16 -25.48 3.42
N GLY A 306 -0.51 -25.64 4.56
CA GLY A 306 -0.37 -24.72 5.71
C GLY A 306 -1.14 -23.41 5.56
N VAL A 307 -1.88 -23.23 4.46
CA VAL A 307 -2.75 -22.08 4.24
C VAL A 307 -4.20 -22.51 4.15
N ALA A 308 -4.62 -23.02 2.99
CA ALA A 308 -6.02 -23.28 2.68
C ALA A 308 -6.14 -24.25 1.50
N ARG A 309 -7.26 -24.97 1.45
CA ARG A 309 -7.65 -25.74 0.27
C ARG A 309 -8.49 -24.86 -0.64
N VAL A 310 -8.49 -25.17 -1.93
CA VAL A 310 -9.35 -24.47 -2.92
C VAL A 310 -10.81 -24.54 -2.50
N ARG A 311 -11.25 -25.70 -1.97
CA ARG A 311 -12.58 -25.88 -1.40
C ARG A 311 -12.90 -24.91 -0.27
N ASP A 312 -11.93 -24.58 0.57
CA ASP A 312 -12.15 -23.67 1.72
C ASP A 312 -12.44 -22.25 1.22
N MET A 313 -11.79 -21.82 0.13
CA MET A 313 -12.06 -20.54 -0.53
C MET A 313 -13.49 -20.47 -1.07
N VAL A 314 -13.94 -21.52 -1.78
CA VAL A 314 -15.31 -21.61 -2.33
C VAL A 314 -16.37 -21.60 -1.21
N ILE A 315 -16.13 -22.33 -0.10
CA ILE A 315 -17.05 -22.31 1.05
C ILE A 315 -17.11 -20.92 1.68
N THR A 316 -15.96 -20.25 1.81
CA THR A 316 -15.87 -18.92 2.40
C THR A 316 -16.63 -17.90 1.54
N GLU A 317 -16.43 -17.94 0.23
CA GLU A 317 -17.21 -17.16 -0.74
C GLU A 317 -18.72 -17.39 -0.59
N HIS A 318 -19.17 -18.65 -0.56
CA HIS A 318 -20.59 -18.98 -0.42
C HIS A 318 -21.19 -18.44 0.88
N ARG A 319 -20.46 -18.45 1.99
CA ARG A 319 -20.95 -17.89 3.27
C ARG A 319 -21.18 -16.38 3.16
N ILE A 320 -20.27 -15.67 2.49
CA ILE A 320 -20.37 -14.22 2.30
C ILE A 320 -21.54 -13.89 1.37
N ARG A 321 -21.65 -14.58 0.23
CA ARG A 321 -22.77 -14.40 -0.71
C ARG A 321 -24.13 -14.76 -0.09
N ASP A 322 -24.20 -15.81 0.74
CA ASP A 322 -25.43 -16.15 1.49
C ASP A 322 -25.81 -15.06 2.49
N ALA A 323 -24.84 -14.42 3.17
CA ALA A 323 -25.10 -13.28 4.04
C ALA A 323 -25.64 -12.06 3.27
N ILE A 324 -25.04 -11.75 2.10
CA ILE A 324 -25.50 -10.69 1.20
C ILE A 324 -26.94 -10.97 0.74
N ALA A 325 -27.22 -12.18 0.25
CA ALA A 325 -28.54 -12.57 -0.23
C ALA A 325 -29.64 -12.53 0.87
N ARG A 326 -29.25 -12.75 2.13
CA ARG A 326 -30.17 -12.67 3.28
C ARG A 326 -30.35 -11.25 3.82
N GLY A 327 -29.44 -10.33 3.49
CA GLY A 327 -29.42 -8.97 4.05
C GLY A 327 -28.85 -8.88 5.47
N PHE A 328 -28.23 -9.93 6.01
CA PHE A 328 -27.61 -9.88 7.34
C PHE A 328 -26.41 -10.82 7.50
N ILE A 329 -25.49 -10.43 8.38
CA ILE A 329 -24.35 -11.21 8.85
C ILE A 329 -24.68 -11.87 10.19
N VAL A 330 -24.04 -13.00 10.51
CA VAL A 330 -24.26 -13.73 11.77
C VAL A 330 -23.07 -13.55 12.71
N SER A 331 -23.32 -13.01 13.90
CA SER A 331 -22.32 -12.87 14.96
C SER A 331 -21.90 -14.23 15.54
N PRO A 332 -20.80 -14.32 16.31
CA PRO A 332 -20.37 -15.57 16.95
C PRO A 332 -21.41 -16.14 17.94
N ARG A 333 -22.35 -15.31 18.40
CA ARG A 333 -23.46 -15.69 19.29
C ARG A 333 -24.72 -16.10 18.54
N GLY A 334 -24.71 -16.04 17.20
CA GLY A 334 -25.87 -16.34 16.36
C GLY A 334 -26.83 -15.15 16.17
N GLU A 335 -26.45 -13.94 16.60
CA GLU A 335 -27.25 -12.73 16.41
C GLU A 335 -27.11 -12.23 14.97
N THR A 336 -28.18 -11.68 14.41
CA THR A 336 -28.19 -11.12 13.05
C THR A 336 -27.78 -9.65 13.07
N ILE A 337 -26.79 -9.30 12.27
CA ILE A 337 -26.32 -7.93 12.04
C ILE A 337 -26.83 -7.51 10.67
N ASP A 338 -27.79 -6.59 10.63
CA ASP A 338 -28.37 -6.10 9.39
C ASP A 338 -27.33 -5.38 8.53
N ILE A 339 -27.26 -5.76 7.25
CA ILE A 339 -26.41 -5.12 6.24
C ILE A 339 -27.23 -4.49 5.11
N SER A 340 -28.56 -4.59 5.10
CA SER A 340 -29.42 -3.94 4.10
C SER A 340 -29.63 -2.45 4.41
N ASN A 341 -28.55 -1.75 4.76
CA ASN A 341 -28.53 -0.34 5.14
C ASN A 341 -27.23 0.34 4.71
N GLU A 342 -27.08 1.64 5.00
CA GLU A 342 -25.92 2.45 4.59
C GLU A 342 -24.57 1.99 5.19
N HIS A 343 -24.59 1.28 6.32
CA HIS A 343 -23.38 0.76 6.97
C HIS A 343 -23.01 -0.65 6.53
N GLY A 344 -23.91 -1.37 5.84
CA GLY A 344 -23.71 -2.76 5.45
C GLY A 344 -22.47 -2.99 4.61
N ILE A 345 -22.16 -2.06 3.69
CA ILE A 345 -20.95 -2.13 2.86
C ILE A 345 -19.67 -2.06 3.70
N ASN A 346 -19.66 -1.29 4.79
CA ASN A 346 -18.51 -1.20 5.68
C ASN A 346 -18.28 -2.53 6.40
N ILE A 347 -19.35 -3.13 6.94
CA ILE A 347 -19.29 -4.43 7.62
C ILE A 347 -18.88 -5.54 6.64
N LEU A 348 -19.38 -5.51 5.40
CA LEU A 348 -18.95 -6.45 4.36
C LEU A 348 -17.47 -6.30 4.03
N GLY A 349 -16.97 -5.06 3.94
CA GLY A 349 -15.54 -4.80 3.76
C GLY A 349 -14.71 -5.41 4.88
N ASP A 350 -15.14 -5.21 6.13
CA ASP A 350 -14.50 -5.80 7.29
C ASP A 350 -14.55 -7.33 7.29
N VAL A 351 -15.59 -7.96 6.75
CA VAL A 351 -15.68 -9.41 6.61
C VAL A 351 -14.83 -9.96 5.45
N ILE A 352 -14.83 -9.29 4.30
CA ILE A 352 -14.24 -9.78 3.04
C ILE A 352 -12.72 -9.63 3.02
N GLU A 353 -12.20 -8.46 3.42
CA GLU A 353 -10.77 -8.29 3.74
C GLU A 353 -10.34 -9.33 4.79
N SER A 354 -11.31 -9.58 5.69
CA SER A 354 -11.20 -9.85 7.11
C SER A 354 -10.22 -8.91 7.80
N SER A 355 -10.76 -7.83 8.33
CA SER A 355 -10.07 -7.03 9.33
C SER A 355 -10.36 -7.58 10.73
N THR A 356 -9.63 -7.09 11.72
CA THR A 356 -9.93 -7.19 13.15
C THR A 356 -11.29 -6.62 13.54
N TYR A 357 -11.94 -5.81 12.70
CA TYR A 357 -13.33 -5.35 12.89
C TYR A 357 -14.37 -6.35 12.42
N SER A 358 -13.97 -7.43 11.72
CA SER A 358 -14.90 -8.47 11.29
C SER A 358 -15.66 -9.04 12.49
N PRO A 359 -17.00 -9.03 12.48
CA PRO A 359 -17.79 -9.49 13.62
C PRO A 359 -17.63 -10.98 13.88
N ASN A 360 -17.26 -11.79 12.88
CA ASN A 360 -17.19 -13.25 13.01
C ASN A 360 -16.16 -13.90 12.07
N VAL A 361 -14.86 -13.64 12.31
CA VAL A 361 -13.74 -14.23 11.54
C VAL A 361 -13.78 -15.76 11.53
N ASN A 362 -14.23 -16.41 12.61
CA ASN A 362 -14.30 -17.87 12.68
C ASN A 362 -15.26 -18.47 11.65
N TYR A 363 -16.33 -17.75 11.31
CA TYR A 363 -17.31 -18.21 10.33
C TYR A 363 -16.99 -17.71 8.91
N TYR A 364 -16.66 -16.43 8.75
CA TYR A 364 -16.44 -15.83 7.42
C TYR A 364 -14.98 -15.85 6.96
N GLY A 365 -14.04 -16.30 7.78
CA GLY A 365 -12.64 -16.45 7.40
C GLY A 365 -11.97 -15.14 7.01
N SER A 366 -11.05 -15.24 6.04
CA SER A 366 -10.24 -14.15 5.50
C SER A 366 -10.13 -14.28 3.98
N LEU A 367 -11.24 -14.03 3.27
CA LEU A 367 -11.33 -14.35 1.84
C LEU A 367 -10.23 -13.66 1.04
N HIS A 368 -10.14 -12.34 1.14
CA HIS A 368 -9.15 -11.52 0.42
C HIS A 368 -7.72 -11.89 0.76
N ASN A 369 -7.33 -11.81 2.05
CA ASN A 369 -5.94 -12.01 2.43
C ASN A 369 -5.51 -13.45 2.14
N THR A 370 -6.38 -14.44 2.38
CA THR A 370 -6.08 -15.83 2.02
C THR A 370 -6.01 -16.01 0.50
N ALA A 371 -6.78 -15.26 -0.30
CA ALA A 371 -6.71 -15.32 -1.75
C ALA A 371 -5.39 -14.78 -2.32
N HIS A 372 -4.87 -13.67 -1.78
CA HIS A 372 -3.52 -13.17 -2.07
C HIS A 372 -2.48 -14.26 -1.88
N ILE A 373 -2.57 -14.92 -0.73
CA ILE A 373 -1.71 -16.02 -0.36
C ILE A 373 -1.87 -17.21 -1.34
N MET A 374 -3.10 -17.63 -1.63
CA MET A 374 -3.38 -18.77 -2.51
C MET A 374 -2.82 -18.54 -3.91
N LEU A 375 -2.94 -17.32 -4.46
CA LEU A 375 -2.39 -16.94 -5.76
C LEU A 375 -0.86 -16.87 -5.75
N GLY A 376 -0.26 -16.23 -4.74
CA GLY A 376 1.19 -16.08 -4.61
C GLY A 376 1.93 -17.41 -4.52
N ARG A 377 1.28 -18.45 -3.96
CA ARG A 377 1.89 -19.77 -3.75
C ARG A 377 1.73 -20.75 -4.90
N GLN A 378 1.03 -20.42 -5.98
CA GLN A 378 0.83 -21.39 -7.07
C GLN A 378 2.12 -21.79 -7.80
N GLY A 379 3.23 -21.06 -7.63
CA GLY A 379 4.56 -21.49 -8.11
C GLY A 379 5.18 -22.65 -7.31
N ASP A 380 4.87 -22.76 -6.02
CA ASP A 380 5.29 -23.87 -5.13
C ASP A 380 4.25 -24.13 -4.02
N PRO A 381 3.05 -24.62 -4.36
CA PRO A 381 1.91 -24.68 -3.43
C PRO A 381 2.11 -25.69 -2.28
N GLN A 382 3.04 -26.63 -2.46
CA GLN A 382 3.35 -27.67 -1.47
C GLN A 382 4.63 -27.36 -0.66
N GLY A 383 5.32 -26.27 -0.97
CA GLY A 383 6.62 -25.94 -0.38
C GLY A 383 7.70 -26.98 -0.71
N LYS A 384 7.61 -27.64 -1.87
CA LYS A 384 8.52 -28.70 -2.28
C LYS A 384 9.86 -28.14 -2.74
N PHE A 385 9.83 -26.96 -3.35
CA PHE A 385 11.00 -26.29 -3.94
C PHE A 385 11.58 -25.22 -3.01
N ASN A 386 10.92 -24.98 -1.87
CA ASN A 386 11.34 -23.97 -0.89
C ASN A 386 11.45 -22.59 -1.52
N MET A 387 10.53 -22.26 -2.43
CA MET A 387 10.47 -20.94 -3.04
C MET A 387 9.98 -19.90 -2.03
N PRO A 388 10.47 -18.65 -2.10
CA PRO A 388 9.96 -17.58 -1.27
C PRO A 388 8.50 -17.23 -1.63
N PRO A 389 7.83 -16.41 -0.81
CA PRO A 389 6.55 -15.79 -1.13
C PRO A 389 6.47 -15.21 -2.56
N GLY A 390 5.28 -15.26 -3.14
CA GLY A 390 5.00 -14.64 -4.44
C GLY A 390 4.75 -13.14 -4.34
N VAL A 391 4.74 -12.44 -5.49
CA VAL A 391 4.50 -10.99 -5.53
C VAL A 391 3.12 -10.59 -4.95
N MET A 392 2.14 -11.50 -4.96
CA MET A 392 0.82 -11.30 -4.36
C MET A 392 0.85 -11.23 -2.83
N GLU A 393 1.97 -11.53 -2.17
CA GLU A 393 2.09 -11.54 -0.71
C GLU A 393 2.81 -10.31 -0.14
N HIS A 394 2.92 -9.26 -0.95
CA HIS A 394 3.46 -7.96 -0.55
C HIS A 394 2.63 -6.88 -1.24
N PHE A 395 2.21 -5.88 -0.49
CA PHE A 395 1.43 -4.78 -1.08
C PHE A 395 2.30 -3.95 -2.03
N GLU A 396 3.62 -3.95 -1.82
CA GLU A 396 4.66 -3.34 -2.64
C GLU A 396 4.78 -3.96 -4.04
N THR A 397 4.29 -5.20 -4.23
CA THR A 397 4.49 -5.95 -5.49
C THR A 397 3.22 -6.54 -6.08
N ALA A 398 2.11 -6.59 -5.34
CA ALA A 398 0.91 -7.32 -5.74
C ALA A 398 0.34 -6.82 -7.08
N THR A 399 0.30 -5.50 -7.30
CA THR A 399 -0.28 -4.91 -8.53
C THR A 399 0.52 -5.23 -9.80
N ARG A 400 1.74 -5.78 -9.68
CA ARG A 400 2.55 -6.23 -10.83
C ARG A 400 1.98 -7.47 -11.50
N ASP A 401 1.31 -8.33 -10.72
CA ASP A 401 0.76 -9.59 -11.22
C ASP A 401 -0.61 -9.36 -11.88
N PRO A 402 -0.84 -9.74 -13.15
CA PRO A 402 -2.15 -9.61 -13.79
C PRO A 402 -3.29 -10.28 -13.02
N SER A 403 -2.99 -11.33 -12.25
CA SER A 403 -3.99 -12.02 -11.41
C SER A 403 -4.47 -11.17 -10.23
N PHE A 404 -3.74 -10.12 -9.82
CA PHE A 404 -4.21 -9.15 -8.84
C PHE A 404 -5.53 -8.53 -9.29
N PHE A 405 -5.59 -8.03 -10.53
CA PHE A 405 -6.79 -7.37 -11.06
C PHE A 405 -7.93 -8.36 -11.29
N ARG A 406 -7.63 -9.62 -11.62
CA ARG A 406 -8.63 -10.70 -11.72
C ARG A 406 -9.23 -11.04 -10.35
N LEU A 407 -8.39 -11.15 -9.31
CA LEU A 407 -8.82 -11.37 -7.93
C LEU A 407 -9.71 -10.22 -7.45
N HIS A 408 -9.25 -8.98 -7.65
CA HIS A 408 -9.99 -7.81 -7.21
C HIS A 408 -11.27 -7.60 -8.00
N LYS A 409 -11.32 -7.98 -9.28
CA LYS A 409 -12.58 -8.01 -10.05
C LYS A 409 -13.58 -9.02 -9.48
N TYR A 410 -13.10 -10.22 -9.12
CA TYR A 410 -13.92 -11.24 -8.46
C TYR A 410 -14.49 -10.72 -7.13
N MET A 411 -13.69 -10.04 -6.31
CA MET A 411 -14.15 -9.48 -5.04
C MET A 411 -15.06 -8.27 -5.22
N ASP A 412 -14.74 -7.39 -6.17
CA ASP A 412 -15.55 -6.23 -6.53
C ASP A 412 -16.96 -6.66 -6.98
N ASN A 413 -17.07 -7.78 -7.70
CA ASN A 413 -18.37 -8.35 -8.06
C ASN A 413 -19.17 -8.85 -6.84
N ILE A 414 -18.52 -9.36 -5.78
CA ILE A 414 -19.21 -9.70 -4.51
C ILE A 414 -19.77 -8.43 -3.85
N PHE A 415 -19.00 -7.34 -3.82
CA PHE A 415 -19.50 -6.05 -3.33
C PHE A 415 -20.61 -5.47 -4.22
N LYS A 416 -20.49 -5.65 -5.53
CA LYS A 416 -21.50 -5.21 -6.51
C LYS A 416 -22.84 -5.89 -6.26
N GLU A 417 -22.87 -7.18 -5.94
CA GLU A 417 -24.11 -7.88 -5.59
C GLU A 417 -24.83 -7.28 -4.40
N HIS A 418 -24.08 -6.85 -3.38
CA HIS A 418 -24.65 -6.12 -2.26
C HIS A 418 -25.20 -4.75 -2.72
N LYS A 419 -24.44 -3.97 -3.48
CA LYS A 419 -24.87 -2.66 -3.96
C LYS A 419 -26.06 -2.71 -4.93
N ASP A 420 -26.14 -3.73 -5.75
CA ASP A 420 -27.24 -3.95 -6.69
C ASP A 420 -28.51 -4.51 -6.01
N SER A 421 -28.43 -4.91 -4.73
CA SER A 421 -29.59 -5.36 -3.95
C SER A 421 -30.48 -4.23 -3.44
N PHE A 422 -29.99 -2.98 -3.49
CA PHE A 422 -30.75 -1.80 -3.06
C PHE A 422 -31.63 -1.26 -4.19
N ASP A 423 -32.71 -0.58 -3.79
CA ASP A 423 -33.51 0.17 -4.74
C ASP A 423 -32.67 1.29 -5.39
N PRO A 424 -32.76 1.48 -6.71
CA PRO A 424 -32.10 2.58 -7.38
C PRO A 424 -32.51 3.93 -6.80
N TYR A 425 -31.59 4.88 -6.77
CA TYR A 425 -31.89 6.25 -6.35
C TYR A 425 -33.06 6.83 -7.13
N THR A 426 -34.01 7.42 -6.40
CA THR A 426 -35.12 8.16 -6.98
C THR A 426 -34.66 9.52 -7.50
N LYS A 427 -35.53 10.20 -8.25
CA LYS A 427 -35.25 11.56 -8.70
C LYS A 427 -35.03 12.49 -7.50
N GLU A 428 -35.78 12.29 -6.43
CA GLU A 428 -35.74 13.09 -5.21
C GLU A 428 -34.42 12.86 -4.44
N ASP A 429 -33.88 11.64 -4.46
CA ASP A 429 -32.59 11.33 -3.81
C ASP A 429 -31.40 12.01 -4.50
N LEU A 430 -31.48 12.18 -5.83
CA LEU A 430 -30.43 12.79 -6.66
C LEU A 430 -30.65 14.28 -6.89
N ALA A 431 -31.86 14.79 -6.67
CA ALA A 431 -32.18 16.18 -6.91
C ALA A 431 -31.43 17.07 -5.93
N PHE A 432 -30.85 18.16 -6.45
CA PHE A 432 -30.35 19.27 -5.66
C PHE A 432 -31.22 20.51 -5.93
N PRO A 433 -32.32 20.72 -5.17
CA PRO A 433 -33.28 21.76 -5.49
C PRO A 433 -32.67 23.16 -5.57
N GLY A 434 -33.02 23.88 -6.64
CA GLY A 434 -32.56 25.26 -6.89
C GLY A 434 -31.13 25.38 -7.41
N VAL A 435 -30.36 24.28 -7.52
CA VAL A 435 -29.01 24.29 -8.07
C VAL A 435 -28.98 23.54 -9.41
N SER A 436 -28.42 24.14 -10.45
CA SER A 436 -28.24 23.54 -11.77
C SER A 436 -26.80 23.70 -12.27
N ILE A 437 -26.32 22.70 -13.02
CA ILE A 437 -25.09 22.81 -13.80
C ILE A 437 -25.49 23.21 -15.22
N GLU A 438 -25.09 24.40 -15.66
CA GLU A 438 -25.41 24.94 -16.98
C GLU A 438 -24.40 24.49 -18.04
N SER A 439 -23.12 24.47 -17.69
CA SER A 439 -22.05 24.01 -18.58
C SER A 439 -20.86 23.42 -17.83
N ILE A 440 -20.16 22.50 -18.51
CA ILE A 440 -18.90 21.91 -18.05
C ILE A 440 -17.91 22.03 -19.20
N ASN A 441 -16.80 22.73 -18.97
CA ASN A 441 -15.73 22.90 -19.94
C ASN A 441 -14.40 22.43 -19.34
N ILE A 442 -13.47 22.03 -20.19
CA ILE A 442 -12.10 21.71 -19.77
C ILE A 442 -11.17 22.73 -20.42
N ASP A 443 -10.41 23.44 -19.60
CA ASP A 443 -9.33 24.30 -20.05
C ASP A 443 -8.04 23.48 -20.14
N GLY A 444 -7.42 23.49 -21.31
CA GLY A 444 -6.24 22.68 -21.61
C GLY A 444 -6.55 21.45 -22.46
N GLU A 445 -5.49 20.78 -22.92
CA GLU A 445 -5.59 19.55 -23.70
C GLU A 445 -5.42 18.35 -22.77
N LEU A 446 -6.39 17.41 -22.79
CA LEU A 446 -6.24 16.12 -22.11
C LEU A 446 -5.20 15.28 -22.86
N ARG A 447 -3.95 15.39 -22.43
CA ARG A 447 -2.81 14.75 -23.12
C ARG A 447 -1.91 14.02 -22.15
N THR A 448 -1.74 12.71 -22.37
CA THR A 448 -0.77 11.87 -21.66
C THR A 448 0.57 11.81 -22.40
N TYR A 449 1.62 11.50 -21.66
CA TYR A 449 2.97 11.24 -22.18
C TYR A 449 3.77 10.38 -21.20
N PHE A 450 4.89 9.82 -21.65
CA PHE A 450 5.85 9.17 -20.77
C PHE A 450 7.02 10.10 -20.49
N GLU A 451 7.46 10.15 -19.24
CA GLU A 451 8.68 10.85 -18.83
C GLU A 451 9.60 9.92 -18.03
N GLU A 452 10.91 10.14 -18.11
CA GLU A 452 11.87 9.36 -17.34
C GLU A 452 11.92 9.88 -15.91
N PHE A 453 11.76 8.97 -14.95
CA PHE A 453 11.87 9.24 -13.52
C PHE A 453 13.06 8.48 -12.95
N GLU A 454 13.85 9.14 -12.10
CA GLU A 454 15.05 8.56 -11.50
C GLU A 454 14.86 8.37 -9.99
N PHE A 455 15.30 7.24 -9.45
CA PHE A 455 15.29 6.95 -8.02
C PHE A 455 16.57 6.22 -7.59
N ASP A 456 16.90 6.36 -6.32
CA ASP A 456 18.14 5.87 -5.74
C ASP A 456 18.11 4.36 -5.42
N LEU A 457 19.23 3.66 -5.66
CA LEU A 457 19.42 2.23 -5.40
C LEU A 457 20.50 1.95 -4.34
N GLU A 458 20.98 2.96 -3.62
CA GLU A 458 22.05 2.85 -2.63
C GLU A 458 21.69 1.81 -1.56
N ASN A 459 20.47 1.83 -1.05
CA ASN A 459 20.01 0.86 -0.04
C ASN A 459 19.94 -0.58 -0.55
N ALA A 460 20.00 -0.82 -1.87
CA ALA A 460 20.01 -2.18 -2.40
C ALA A 460 21.41 -2.83 -2.30
N ALA A 461 22.45 -2.03 -2.47
CA ALA A 461 23.85 -2.46 -2.51
C ALA A 461 24.43 -2.66 -1.10
N ASP A 462 25.40 -3.58 -0.99
CA ASP A 462 26.20 -3.74 0.24
C ASP A 462 27.34 -2.73 0.24
N HIS A 463 27.56 -2.04 1.37
CA HIS A 463 28.53 -0.95 1.46
C HIS A 463 29.82 -1.35 2.19
N SER A 464 30.95 -0.99 1.59
CA SER A 464 32.27 -0.91 2.23
C SER A 464 32.68 0.56 2.45
N GLU A 465 33.73 0.83 3.24
CA GLU A 465 34.25 2.19 3.49
C GLU A 465 34.68 2.95 2.21
N SER A 466 34.87 2.26 1.07
CA SER A 466 35.34 2.83 -0.20
C SER A 466 34.30 2.80 -1.33
N SER A 467 33.02 2.63 -0.99
CA SER A 467 31.94 2.43 -1.98
C SER A 467 31.63 3.69 -2.78
N SER A 468 31.16 3.51 -4.01
CA SER A 468 30.69 4.63 -4.83
C SER A 468 29.32 5.04 -4.33
N GLU A 469 29.21 6.30 -3.94
CA GLU A 469 27.92 6.98 -3.84
C GLU A 469 27.46 7.32 -5.28
N ASP A 470 26.15 7.34 -5.53
CA ASP A 470 25.48 7.58 -6.84
C ASP A 470 25.21 6.33 -7.71
N ILE A 471 24.34 5.42 -7.23
CA ILE A 471 23.73 4.35 -8.06
C ILE A 471 22.22 4.56 -8.11
N SER A 472 21.67 4.67 -9.32
CA SER A 472 20.25 4.96 -9.53
C SER A 472 19.60 4.10 -10.63
N ALA A 473 18.28 4.02 -10.60
CA ALA A 473 17.45 3.47 -11.66
C ALA A 473 16.64 4.58 -12.33
N ARG A 474 16.47 4.49 -13.65
CA ARG A 474 15.56 5.34 -14.44
C ARG A 474 14.44 4.51 -15.03
N VAL A 475 13.21 4.94 -14.87
CA VAL A 475 12.02 4.26 -15.38
C VAL A 475 11.10 5.25 -16.11
N PRO A 476 10.60 4.92 -17.31
CA PRO A 476 9.58 5.73 -17.97
C PRO A 476 8.25 5.58 -17.21
N ARG A 477 7.65 6.68 -16.77
CA ARG A 477 6.37 6.72 -16.06
C ARG A 477 5.33 7.49 -16.85
N LEU A 478 4.09 7.05 -16.78
CA LEU A 478 2.96 7.74 -17.40
C LEU A 478 2.69 9.06 -16.65
N ASN A 479 2.53 10.14 -17.38
CA ASN A 479 2.16 11.45 -16.87
C ASN A 479 1.15 12.12 -17.83
N HIS A 480 0.58 13.26 -17.43
CA HIS A 480 -0.33 14.06 -18.24
C HIS A 480 0.00 15.55 -18.15
N LYS A 481 -0.51 16.33 -19.11
CA LYS A 481 -0.50 17.78 -19.01
C LYS A 481 -1.55 18.24 -18.01
N GLU A 482 -1.24 19.32 -17.30
CA GLU A 482 -2.18 19.98 -16.42
C GLU A 482 -3.38 20.50 -17.23
N PHE A 483 -4.58 20.31 -16.67
CA PHE A 483 -5.84 20.82 -17.21
C PHE A 483 -6.73 21.28 -16.06
N SER A 484 -7.84 21.96 -16.37
CA SER A 484 -8.76 22.50 -15.36
C SER A 484 -10.22 22.33 -15.75
N TYR A 485 -11.07 22.00 -14.76
CA TYR A 485 -12.52 21.85 -14.95
C TYR A 485 -13.30 23.14 -14.66
N ASN A 486 -13.89 23.73 -15.69
CA ASN A 486 -14.77 24.89 -15.56
C ASN A 486 -16.24 24.48 -15.46
N PHE A 487 -16.80 24.59 -14.25
CA PHE A 487 -18.21 24.30 -13.97
C PHE A 487 -19.04 25.58 -13.86
N GLU A 488 -19.94 25.83 -14.80
CA GLU A 488 -20.93 26.89 -14.65
C GLU A 488 -22.12 26.37 -13.85
N ILE A 489 -22.17 26.75 -12.58
CA ILE A 489 -23.22 26.34 -11.64
C ILE A 489 -24.10 27.54 -11.32
N ASN A 490 -25.41 27.39 -11.47
CA ASN A 490 -26.40 28.39 -11.09
C ASN A 490 -27.13 27.96 -9.80
N ASN A 491 -27.16 28.85 -8.81
CA ASN A 491 -27.96 28.69 -7.60
C ASN A 491 -29.09 29.72 -7.60
N ASN A 492 -30.32 29.23 -7.78
CA ASN A 492 -31.57 29.99 -7.81
C ASN A 492 -32.26 30.05 -6.44
N ASN A 493 -31.64 29.54 -5.37
CA ASN A 493 -32.11 29.74 -4.01
C ASN A 493 -31.74 31.15 -3.52
N ASP A 494 -32.48 31.64 -2.52
CA ASP A 494 -32.23 32.95 -1.92
C ASP A 494 -30.92 32.98 -1.09
N ASP A 495 -30.52 31.83 -0.56
CA ASP A 495 -29.34 31.68 0.30
C ASP A 495 -28.17 30.96 -0.39
N GLU A 496 -26.96 31.17 0.14
CA GLU A 496 -25.77 30.42 -0.24
C GLU A 496 -25.90 28.96 0.23
N VAL A 497 -25.59 28.01 -0.65
CA VAL A 497 -25.70 26.57 -0.37
C VAL A 497 -24.33 25.91 -0.47
N GLU A 498 -24.02 25.00 0.44
CA GLU A 498 -22.81 24.17 0.38
C GLU A 498 -23.06 22.95 -0.52
N ALA A 499 -22.22 22.79 -1.53
CA ALA A 499 -22.29 21.74 -2.54
C ALA A 499 -21.03 20.88 -2.50
N ALA A 500 -21.21 19.56 -2.57
CA ALA A 500 -20.14 18.61 -2.86
C ALA A 500 -20.12 18.34 -4.37
N ILE A 501 -19.04 18.75 -5.04
CA ILE A 501 -18.82 18.50 -6.47
C ILE A 501 -18.01 17.21 -6.59
N ARG A 502 -18.50 16.27 -7.40
CA ARG A 502 -17.88 14.96 -7.65
C ARG A 502 -17.70 14.77 -9.14
N VAL A 503 -16.47 14.51 -9.57
CA VAL A 503 -16.11 14.37 -10.99
C VAL A 503 -15.70 12.93 -11.25
N TYR A 504 -16.30 12.32 -12.27
CA TYR A 504 -15.98 10.96 -12.69
C TYR A 504 -15.61 10.91 -14.17
N LEU A 505 -14.62 10.10 -14.51
CA LEU A 505 -14.28 9.74 -15.88
C LEU A 505 -14.85 8.36 -16.19
N CYS A 506 -15.76 8.26 -17.15
CA CYS A 506 -16.43 7.01 -17.50
C CYS A 506 -16.09 6.60 -18.95
N PRO A 507 -15.87 5.30 -19.23
CA PRO A 507 -15.67 4.85 -20.60
C PRO A 507 -16.98 4.95 -21.39
N GLU A 508 -16.90 5.48 -22.61
CA GLU A 508 -18.07 5.58 -23.51
C GLU A 508 -18.36 4.24 -24.20
N LYS A 509 -17.31 3.51 -24.57
CA LYS A 509 -17.38 2.29 -25.39
C LYS A 509 -16.49 1.19 -24.85
N ASP A 510 -16.89 -0.04 -25.10
CA ASP A 510 -16.07 -1.23 -24.85
C ASP A 510 -14.99 -1.40 -25.92
N SER A 511 -14.17 -2.45 -25.77
CA SER A 511 -13.11 -2.82 -26.71
C SER A 511 -13.60 -3.22 -28.11
N HIS A 512 -14.90 -3.49 -28.29
CA HIS A 512 -15.53 -3.79 -29.58
C HIS A 512 -16.24 -2.58 -30.19
N GLY A 513 -16.19 -1.41 -29.53
CA GLY A 513 -16.86 -0.19 -29.97
C GLY A 513 -18.36 -0.14 -29.65
N ILE A 514 -18.86 -1.05 -28.81
CA ILE A 514 -20.23 -1.06 -28.31
C ILE A 514 -20.33 0.00 -27.21
N GLN A 515 -21.32 0.88 -27.30
CA GLN A 515 -21.56 1.91 -26.31
C GLN A 515 -22.07 1.29 -25.01
N PHE A 516 -21.46 1.66 -23.88
CA PHE A 516 -21.94 1.24 -22.57
C PHE A 516 -23.30 1.86 -22.28
N THR A 517 -24.23 1.06 -21.75
CA THR A 517 -25.42 1.63 -21.11
C THR A 517 -25.03 2.32 -19.80
N TRP A 518 -25.88 3.21 -19.28
CA TRP A 518 -25.61 3.85 -17.99
C TRP A 518 -25.43 2.85 -16.83
N ASP A 519 -26.23 1.78 -16.81
CA ASP A 519 -26.18 0.78 -15.73
C ASP A 519 -24.93 -0.10 -15.79
N GLU A 520 -24.40 -0.36 -16.98
CA GLU A 520 -23.11 -1.06 -17.14
C GLU A 520 -21.94 -0.10 -16.88
N GLY A 521 -21.97 1.08 -17.51
CA GLY A 521 -20.88 2.05 -17.49
C GLY A 521 -20.60 2.64 -16.11
N ARG A 522 -21.61 2.78 -15.24
CA ARG A 522 -21.44 3.34 -13.88
C ARG A 522 -20.37 2.61 -13.06
N TRP A 523 -20.23 1.30 -13.25
CA TRP A 523 -19.29 0.46 -12.49
C TRP A 523 -17.87 0.47 -13.09
N HIS A 524 -17.66 1.21 -14.19
CA HIS A 524 -16.37 1.42 -14.83
C HIS A 524 -15.87 2.86 -14.70
N CYS A 525 -16.61 3.71 -13.99
CA CYS A 525 -16.24 5.11 -13.79
C CYS A 525 -15.14 5.27 -12.74
N ILE A 526 -14.18 6.15 -13.02
CA ILE A 526 -13.06 6.49 -12.14
C ILE A 526 -13.36 7.82 -11.45
N GLU A 527 -13.28 7.88 -10.13
CA GLU A 527 -13.38 9.14 -9.37
C GLU A 527 -12.12 9.98 -9.66
N MET A 528 -12.32 11.15 -10.29
CA MET A 528 -11.25 12.07 -10.63
C MET A 528 -11.04 13.11 -9.54
N ASP A 529 -12.14 13.59 -8.94
CA ASP A 529 -12.08 14.62 -7.91
C ASP A 529 -13.35 14.65 -7.04
N LYS A 530 -13.21 15.14 -5.80
CA LYS A 530 -14.29 15.38 -4.85
C LYS A 530 -13.92 16.54 -3.93
N PHE A 531 -14.68 17.63 -4.00
CA PHE A 531 -14.42 18.83 -3.21
C PHE A 531 -15.70 19.58 -2.83
N TRP A 532 -15.61 20.41 -1.78
CA TRP A 532 -16.71 21.21 -1.24
C TRP A 532 -16.58 22.67 -1.67
N ARG A 533 -17.71 23.26 -2.07
CA ARG A 533 -17.81 24.67 -2.43
C ARG A 533 -19.10 25.27 -1.93
N LYS A 534 -19.05 26.57 -1.65
CA LYS A 534 -20.24 27.36 -1.38
C LYS A 534 -20.72 28.04 -2.67
N CYS A 535 -21.94 27.72 -3.06
CA CYS A 535 -22.63 28.25 -4.22
C CYS A 535 -23.51 29.44 -3.82
N LYS A 536 -23.09 30.65 -4.18
CA LYS A 536 -23.72 31.93 -3.94
C LYS A 536 -24.87 32.13 -4.93
N CYS A 537 -25.88 32.85 -4.49
CA CYS A 537 -27.02 33.25 -5.31
C CYS A 537 -26.55 33.96 -6.59
N GLN A 538 -27.07 33.55 -7.76
CA GLN A 538 -26.85 34.22 -9.06
C GLN A 538 -25.38 34.48 -9.44
N HIS A 539 -24.49 33.49 -9.22
CA HIS A 539 -23.07 33.63 -9.55
C HIS A 539 -22.56 32.43 -10.34
N THR A 540 -21.98 32.69 -11.52
CA THR A 540 -21.22 31.71 -12.28
C THR A 540 -19.87 31.49 -11.62
N TYR A 541 -19.55 30.24 -11.32
CA TYR A 541 -18.25 29.86 -10.78
C TYR A 541 -17.31 29.44 -11.90
N TYR A 542 -16.04 29.84 -11.79
CA TYR A 542 -14.96 29.32 -12.62
C TYR A 542 -13.97 28.65 -11.68
N PHE A 543 -13.67 27.38 -11.94
CA PHE A 543 -12.75 26.62 -11.11
C PHE A 543 -11.56 26.20 -11.96
N GLY A 544 -10.37 26.67 -11.57
CA GLY A 544 -9.14 25.97 -11.88
C GLY A 544 -8.90 24.97 -10.76
N VAL A 545 -9.35 23.73 -10.92
CA VAL A 545 -8.76 22.64 -10.13
C VAL A 545 -7.76 21.98 -11.04
N CYS A 546 -6.47 22.12 -10.72
CA CYS A 546 -5.39 21.44 -11.41
C CYS A 546 -5.61 19.93 -11.23
N GLY A 547 -6.08 19.28 -12.28
CA GLY A 547 -6.17 17.83 -12.39
C GLY A 547 -4.84 17.21 -12.74
#